data_AF-A0A521DSX2-F1
#
_entry.id   AF-A0A521DSX2-F1
#
_cell.length_a   1.000
_cell.length_b   1.000
_cell.length_c   1.000
_cell.angle_alpha   90.00
_cell.angle_beta   90.00
_cell.angle_gamma   90.00
#
_symmetry.space_group_name_H-M   'P 1'
#
loop_
_entity.id
_entity.type
_entity.pdbx_description
1 polymer ?
#
loop_
_entity_poly.entity_id
_entity_poly.type
_entity_poly.pdbx_seq_one_letter_code
_entity_poly.pdbx_strand_id
1 'polypeptide(L)'
;MLKHFFVALFFCFGIQLNAQDLGFTKPDYKAIEKEISDKNSKFFYPKLMERLVKNDTLLTHDEYRHLYLGYFFQPKYNAFWTSPNDEKLRTFYAKEKLETSDYDEIIKLANNSLNDFPFDLRQLNYLAYIYHLKGDETAAKIASFKFHSIMNVILSSGDGKKCETGFHVLMVDHEYILLNLFEIESKGQSLVENCDYLSFEKGVYNVDGIYFNIEKMLENEKKVLR
;
A
#
# COMPACT_ATOMS: atom_id res chain seq x y z
N MET A 1 -33.68 -65.66 -15.79
CA MET A 1 -32.47 -64.96 -16.27
C MET A 1 -32.80 -63.50 -16.43
N LEU A 2 -32.01 -62.62 -15.77
CA LEU A 2 -31.53 -61.29 -16.20
C LEU A 2 -31.50 -60.32 -15.00
N LYS A 3 -30.37 -60.35 -14.27
CA LYS A 3 -30.00 -59.36 -13.25
C LYS A 3 -29.73 -58.03 -13.98
N HIS A 4 -30.54 -57.00 -13.72
CA HIS A 4 -30.23 -55.65 -14.19
C HIS A 4 -29.48 -54.91 -13.08
N PHE A 5 -28.17 -54.81 -13.26
CA PHE A 5 -27.28 -53.92 -12.50
C PHE A 5 -27.51 -52.49 -13.02
N PHE A 6 -28.07 -51.60 -12.20
CA PHE A 6 -28.03 -50.17 -12.46
C PHE A 6 -26.64 -49.66 -12.05
N VAL A 7 -25.77 -49.44 -13.02
CA VAL A 7 -24.51 -48.70 -12.82
C VAL A 7 -24.83 -47.22 -12.97
N ALA A 8 -24.91 -46.50 -11.86
CA ALA A 8 -24.94 -45.04 -11.86
C ALA A 8 -23.53 -44.53 -12.17
N LEU A 9 -23.31 -44.08 -13.41
CA LEU A 9 -22.07 -43.45 -13.83
C LEU A 9 -22.03 -42.03 -13.24
N PHE A 10 -21.28 -41.85 -12.15
CA PHE A 10 -21.03 -40.53 -11.56
C PHE A 10 -20.04 -39.78 -12.48
N PHE A 11 -20.56 -38.90 -13.32
CA PHE A 11 -19.74 -37.99 -14.13
C PHE A 11 -19.21 -36.88 -13.20
N CYS A 12 -18.06 -37.12 -12.57
CA CYS A 12 -17.30 -36.04 -11.91
C CYS A 12 -16.78 -35.10 -12.99
N PHE A 13 -17.56 -34.07 -13.32
CA PHE A 13 -17.04 -32.88 -14.00
C PHE A 13 -15.96 -32.29 -13.10
N GLY A 14 -14.70 -32.51 -13.47
CA GLY A 14 -13.56 -31.86 -12.84
C GLY A 14 -13.71 -30.35 -13.03
N ILE A 15 -14.07 -29.65 -11.96
CA ILE A 15 -13.97 -28.20 -11.92
C ILE A 15 -12.46 -27.91 -11.89
N GLN A 16 -11.88 -27.62 -13.06
CA GLN A 16 -10.56 -27.02 -13.12
C GLN A 16 -10.69 -25.60 -12.57
N LEU A 17 -10.53 -25.47 -11.25
CA LEU A 17 -10.23 -24.20 -10.62
C LEU A 17 -8.82 -23.81 -11.12
N ASN A 18 -8.77 -23.03 -12.20
CA ASN A 18 -7.57 -22.28 -12.50
C ASN A 18 -7.35 -21.37 -11.30
N ALA A 19 -6.30 -21.62 -10.53
CA ALA A 19 -5.72 -20.58 -9.69
C ALA A 19 -5.36 -19.46 -10.65
N GLN A 20 -6.14 -18.38 -10.64
CA GLN A 20 -5.76 -17.19 -11.39
C GLN A 20 -4.42 -16.77 -10.79
N ASP A 21 -3.36 -16.89 -11.59
CA ASP A 21 -2.11 -16.23 -11.27
C ASP A 21 -2.48 -14.76 -11.16
N LEU A 22 -2.51 -14.25 -9.92
CA LEU A 22 -2.75 -12.84 -9.64
C LEU A 22 -1.51 -12.11 -10.14
N GLY A 23 -1.45 -11.92 -11.46
CA GLY A 23 -0.37 -11.24 -12.12
C GLY A 23 -0.27 -9.81 -11.62
N PHE A 24 0.94 -9.30 -11.52
CA PHE A 24 1.17 -7.88 -11.28
C PHE A 24 1.06 -7.09 -12.58
N THR A 25 0.74 -5.80 -12.46
CA THR A 25 0.76 -4.85 -13.57
C THR A 25 1.77 -3.77 -13.26
N LYS A 26 2.89 -3.78 -14.01
CA LYS A 26 3.90 -2.74 -13.91
C LYS A 26 3.28 -1.37 -14.20
N PRO A 27 3.50 -0.34 -13.35
CA PRO A 27 3.03 1.01 -13.60
C PRO A 27 3.54 1.61 -14.93
N ASP A 28 2.61 2.11 -15.76
CA ASP A 28 2.93 3.03 -16.85
C ASP A 28 2.76 4.47 -16.34
N TYR A 29 3.84 5.04 -15.80
CA TYR A 29 3.83 6.39 -15.26
C TYR A 29 3.50 7.47 -16.30
N LYS A 30 3.79 7.24 -17.60
CA LYS A 30 3.47 8.21 -18.65
C LYS A 30 1.97 8.22 -18.94
N ALA A 31 1.35 7.04 -18.99
CA ALA A 31 -0.11 6.93 -19.11
C ALA A 31 -0.81 7.57 -17.91
N ILE A 32 -0.35 7.22 -16.69
CA ILE A 32 -0.89 7.79 -15.43
C ILE A 32 -0.79 9.31 -15.45
N GLU A 33 0.39 9.89 -15.74
CA GLU A 33 0.57 11.36 -15.79
C GLU A 33 -0.42 12.03 -16.75
N LYS A 34 -0.62 11.45 -17.93
CA LYS A 34 -1.56 11.95 -18.92
C LYS A 34 -3.00 11.89 -18.42
N GLU A 35 -3.41 10.75 -17.87
CA GLU A 35 -4.78 10.51 -17.43
C GLU A 35 -5.16 11.32 -16.19
N ILE A 36 -4.22 11.55 -15.27
CA ILE A 36 -4.48 12.35 -14.07
C ILE A 36 -4.51 13.85 -14.36
N SER A 37 -3.89 14.30 -15.45
CA SER A 37 -3.85 15.71 -15.86
C SER A 37 -5.03 16.14 -16.73
N ASP A 38 -5.74 15.19 -17.37
CA ASP A 38 -6.89 15.48 -18.23
C ASP A 38 -8.17 15.69 -17.41
N LYS A 39 -8.78 16.89 -17.50
CA LYS A 39 -10.03 17.26 -16.80
C LYS A 39 -11.23 16.39 -17.18
N ASN A 40 -11.21 15.79 -18.37
CA ASN A 40 -12.25 14.92 -18.89
C ASN A 40 -12.03 13.44 -18.55
N SER A 41 -10.84 13.07 -18.09
CA SER A 41 -10.53 11.72 -17.64
C SER A 41 -11.32 11.38 -16.37
N LYS A 42 -11.76 10.12 -16.26
CA LYS A 42 -12.30 9.58 -15.01
C LYS A 42 -11.26 9.58 -13.88
N PHE A 43 -9.98 9.62 -14.23
CA PHE A 43 -8.85 9.64 -13.31
C PHE A 43 -8.29 11.04 -13.01
N PHE A 44 -9.00 12.10 -13.41
CA PHE A 44 -8.54 13.48 -13.15
C PHE A 44 -8.20 13.69 -11.67
N TYR A 45 -6.95 14.03 -11.39
CA TYR A 45 -6.38 13.93 -10.04
C TYR A 45 -7.18 14.69 -8.96
N PRO A 46 -7.57 15.96 -9.18
CA PRO A 46 -8.34 16.70 -8.18
C PRO A 46 -9.66 16.03 -7.79
N LYS A 47 -10.35 15.38 -8.74
CA LYS A 47 -11.61 14.66 -8.47
C LYS A 47 -11.36 13.41 -7.65
N LEU A 48 -10.31 12.64 -7.98
CA LEU A 48 -9.95 11.46 -7.20
C LEU A 48 -9.55 11.85 -5.77
N MET A 49 -8.74 12.90 -5.62
CA MET A 49 -8.29 13.37 -4.32
C MET A 49 -9.46 13.88 -3.45
N GLU A 50 -10.41 14.60 -4.05
CA GLU A 50 -11.63 15.04 -3.36
C GLU A 50 -12.41 13.83 -2.80
N ARG A 51 -12.57 12.77 -3.59
CA ARG A 51 -13.24 11.53 -3.18
C ARG A 51 -12.48 10.81 -2.07
N LEU A 52 -11.15 10.74 -2.16
CA LEU A 52 -10.30 10.13 -1.13
C LEU A 52 -10.43 10.86 0.23
N VAL A 53 -10.43 12.18 0.22
CA VAL A 53 -10.58 13.02 1.42
C VAL A 53 -11.99 12.87 2.02
N LYS A 54 -13.02 12.70 1.19
CA LYS A 54 -14.41 12.44 1.61
C LYS A 54 -14.67 11.00 2.08
N ASN A 55 -13.63 10.17 2.22
CA ASN A 55 -13.75 8.76 2.61
C ASN A 55 -14.63 7.94 1.67
N ASP A 56 -14.60 8.22 0.36
CA ASP A 56 -15.36 7.45 -0.61
C ASP A 56 -14.85 5.99 -0.68
N THR A 57 -15.66 5.07 -0.16
CA THR A 57 -15.37 3.63 -0.14
C THR A 57 -15.65 2.95 -1.48
N LEU A 58 -16.17 3.67 -2.47
CA LEU A 58 -16.41 3.20 -3.83
C LEU A 58 -15.26 3.50 -4.79
N LEU A 59 -14.16 4.08 -4.31
CA LEU A 59 -12.93 4.20 -5.09
C LEU A 59 -12.45 2.81 -5.51
N THR A 60 -12.33 2.61 -6.81
CA THR A 60 -11.89 1.35 -7.41
C THR A 60 -10.38 1.18 -7.27
N HIS A 61 -9.90 -0.05 -7.47
CA HIS A 61 -8.47 -0.33 -7.47
C HIS A 61 -7.70 0.54 -8.48
N ASP A 62 -8.20 0.69 -9.71
CA ASP A 62 -7.57 1.55 -10.72
C ASP A 62 -7.52 3.02 -10.28
N GLU A 63 -8.57 3.53 -9.63
CA GLU A 63 -8.57 4.90 -9.10
C GLU A 63 -7.55 5.05 -7.96
N TYR A 64 -7.41 4.05 -7.09
CA TYR A 64 -6.33 4.02 -6.10
C TYR A 64 -4.94 3.94 -6.74
N ARG A 65 -4.76 3.19 -7.84
CA ARG A 65 -3.50 3.15 -8.60
C ARG A 65 -3.15 4.54 -9.11
N HIS A 66 -4.10 5.26 -9.69
CA HIS A 66 -3.89 6.64 -10.18
C HIS A 66 -3.67 7.65 -9.04
N LEU A 67 -4.35 7.48 -7.90
CA LEU A 67 -4.13 8.29 -6.71
C LEU A 67 -2.71 8.11 -6.17
N TYR A 68 -2.33 6.89 -5.85
CA TYR A 68 -1.05 6.60 -5.22
C TYR A 68 0.09 6.89 -6.19
N LEU A 69 0.17 6.20 -7.33
CA LEU A 69 1.28 6.35 -8.28
C LEU A 69 1.32 7.74 -8.93
N GLY A 70 0.16 8.38 -9.10
CA GLY A 70 0.04 9.74 -9.62
C GLY A 70 0.44 10.83 -8.62
N TYR A 71 0.59 10.49 -7.32
CA TYR A 71 1.03 11.44 -6.32
C TYR A 71 2.43 12.01 -6.64
N PHE A 72 3.29 11.21 -7.27
CA PHE A 72 4.62 11.63 -7.74
C PHE A 72 4.61 12.93 -8.57
N PHE A 73 3.57 13.13 -9.38
CA PHE A 73 3.44 14.29 -10.27
C PHE A 73 2.86 15.52 -9.58
N GLN A 74 2.44 15.40 -8.31
CA GLN A 74 1.83 16.50 -7.60
C GLN A 74 2.90 17.43 -7.02
N PRO A 75 2.69 18.75 -6.98
CA PRO A 75 3.67 19.71 -6.48
C PRO A 75 4.14 19.45 -5.03
N LYS A 76 3.30 18.77 -4.24
CA LYS A 76 3.59 18.44 -2.83
C LYS A 76 4.42 17.16 -2.66
N TYR A 77 4.73 16.42 -3.72
CA TYR A 77 5.49 15.19 -3.59
C TYR A 77 6.91 15.44 -3.09
N ASN A 78 7.27 14.76 -2.02
CA ASN A 78 8.60 14.77 -1.42
C ASN A 78 8.90 13.37 -0.88
N ALA A 79 9.88 12.68 -1.47
CA ALA A 79 10.29 11.32 -1.07
C ALA A 79 10.85 11.24 0.37
N PHE A 80 11.24 12.38 0.94
CA PHE A 80 11.78 12.52 2.29
C PHE A 80 10.82 13.24 3.23
N TRP A 81 9.54 13.32 2.86
CA TRP A 81 8.52 13.91 3.72
C TRP A 81 8.46 13.18 5.07
N THR A 82 8.32 13.97 6.13
CA THR A 82 8.05 13.49 7.48
C THR A 82 6.89 14.29 8.06
N SER A 83 6.07 13.62 8.87
CA SER A 83 4.95 14.29 9.52
C SER A 83 5.45 15.38 10.47
N PRO A 84 4.84 16.59 10.46
CA PRO A 84 5.15 17.61 11.46
C PRO A 84 4.80 17.16 12.90
N ASN A 85 4.03 16.07 13.03
CA ASN A 85 3.64 15.50 14.32
C ASN A 85 4.42 14.22 14.68
N ASP A 86 5.42 13.80 13.88
CA ASP A 86 6.10 12.51 14.06
C ASP A 86 6.74 12.37 15.44
N GLU A 87 7.41 13.42 15.94
CA GLU A 87 8.02 13.41 17.28
C GLU A 87 6.99 13.14 18.38
N LYS A 88 5.83 13.82 18.33
CA LYS A 88 4.76 13.62 19.32
C LYS A 88 4.15 12.23 19.18
N LEU A 89 3.89 11.78 17.95
CA LEU A 89 3.35 10.44 17.68
C LEU A 89 4.29 9.33 18.19
N ARG A 90 5.61 9.51 18.10
CA ARG A 90 6.62 8.59 18.66
C ARG A 90 6.48 8.38 20.16
N THR A 91 6.06 9.41 20.91
CA THR A 91 5.82 9.25 22.36
C THR A 91 4.70 8.27 22.66
N PHE A 92 3.71 8.14 21.77
CA PHE A 92 2.63 7.16 21.91
C PHE A 92 3.06 5.78 21.42
N TYR A 93 3.82 5.68 20.33
CA TYR A 93 4.34 4.39 19.84
C TYR A 93 5.25 3.70 20.86
N ALA A 94 5.97 4.47 21.67
CA ALA A 94 6.88 3.96 22.69
C ALA A 94 6.16 3.47 23.97
N LYS A 95 4.85 3.72 24.11
CA LYS A 95 4.10 3.25 25.28
C LYS A 95 3.86 1.75 25.18
N GLU A 96 4.13 1.04 26.27
CA GLU A 96 3.76 -0.38 26.41
C GLU A 96 2.24 -0.57 26.32
N LYS A 97 1.48 0.40 26.86
CA LYS A 97 0.03 0.42 26.82
C LYS A 97 -0.48 1.84 26.63
N LEU A 98 -1.48 1.98 25.75
CA LEU A 98 -2.20 3.23 25.56
C LEU A 98 -3.34 3.35 26.56
N GLU A 99 -3.52 4.56 27.10
CA GLU A 99 -4.64 4.90 27.96
C GLU A 99 -5.76 5.53 27.14
N THR A 100 -7.01 5.42 27.60
CA THR A 100 -8.16 6.00 26.88
C THR A 100 -8.06 7.51 26.68
N SER A 101 -7.34 8.20 27.57
CA SER A 101 -7.02 9.64 27.45
C SER A 101 -6.07 9.96 26.30
N ASP A 102 -5.34 8.99 25.77
CA ASP A 102 -4.40 9.19 24.67
C ASP A 102 -5.10 9.27 23.30
N TYR A 103 -6.27 8.61 23.17
CA TYR A 103 -6.86 8.30 21.87
C TYR A 103 -7.21 9.55 21.05
N ASP A 104 -7.79 10.58 21.68
CA ASP A 104 -8.22 11.78 20.96
C ASP A 104 -7.04 12.62 20.46
N GLU A 105 -5.95 12.70 21.22
CA GLU A 105 -4.75 13.40 20.76
C GLU A 105 -4.06 12.61 19.64
N ILE A 106 -3.99 11.27 19.74
CA ILE A 106 -3.47 10.43 18.65
C ILE A 106 -4.30 10.62 17.37
N ILE A 107 -5.63 10.54 17.46
CA ILE A 107 -6.54 10.72 16.32
C ILE A 107 -6.29 12.09 15.66
N LYS A 108 -6.18 13.15 16.45
CA LYS A 108 -5.91 14.50 15.95
C LYS A 108 -4.55 14.59 15.25
N LEU A 109 -3.48 14.09 15.87
CA LEU A 109 -2.12 14.13 15.31
C LEU A 109 -2.02 13.32 14.01
N ALA A 110 -2.63 12.13 13.98
CA ALA A 110 -2.62 11.25 12.82
C ALA A 110 -3.44 11.82 11.65
N ASN A 111 -4.63 12.38 11.91
CA ASN A 111 -5.41 13.07 10.88
C ASN A 111 -4.69 14.31 10.33
N ASN A 112 -3.96 15.06 11.17
CA ASN A 112 -3.13 16.16 10.71
C ASN A 112 -2.01 15.68 9.77
N SER A 113 -1.40 14.52 10.05
CA SER A 113 -0.46 13.86 9.15
C SER A 113 -1.09 13.58 7.78
N LEU A 114 -2.28 12.96 7.79
CA LEU A 114 -3.00 12.55 6.59
C LEU A 114 -3.55 13.71 5.76
N ASN A 115 -3.82 14.86 6.40
CA ASN A 115 -4.20 16.09 5.70
C ASN A 115 -3.04 16.65 4.87
N ASP A 116 -1.80 16.46 5.31
CA ASP A 116 -0.63 16.90 4.56
C ASP A 116 -0.18 15.85 3.54
N PHE A 117 -0.12 14.58 3.96
CA PHE A 117 0.20 13.43 3.12
C PHE A 117 -0.85 12.31 3.27
N PRO A 118 -1.80 12.17 2.34
CA PRO A 118 -2.91 11.22 2.45
C PRO A 118 -2.49 9.75 2.28
N PHE A 119 -1.22 9.49 1.96
CA PHE A 119 -0.64 8.15 1.81
C PHE A 119 0.36 7.83 2.95
N ASP A 120 0.24 8.49 4.10
CA ASP A 120 0.90 8.10 5.35
C ASP A 120 0.28 6.79 5.87
N LEU A 121 0.80 5.67 5.35
CA LEU A 121 0.31 4.33 5.64
C LEU A 121 0.44 3.97 7.13
N ARG A 122 1.44 4.53 7.82
CA ARG A 122 1.63 4.33 9.26
C ARG A 122 0.46 4.94 10.03
N GLN A 123 0.06 6.16 9.68
CA GLN A 123 -1.08 6.82 10.32
C GLN A 123 -2.41 6.16 9.97
N LEU A 124 -2.60 5.68 8.73
CA LEU A 124 -3.83 4.95 8.38
C LEU A 124 -3.97 3.67 9.22
N ASN A 125 -2.89 2.90 9.34
CA ASN A 125 -2.90 1.70 10.20
C ASN A 125 -3.15 2.05 11.67
N TYR A 126 -2.49 3.12 12.16
CA TYR A 126 -2.64 3.52 13.55
C TYR A 126 -4.06 4.03 13.86
N LEU A 127 -4.66 4.83 12.97
CA LEU A 127 -6.05 5.26 13.11
C LEU A 127 -7.01 4.08 13.14
N ALA A 128 -6.82 3.07 12.28
CA ALA A 128 -7.66 1.88 12.30
C ALA A 128 -7.66 1.22 13.69
N TYR A 129 -6.48 1.07 14.29
CA TYR A 129 -6.32 0.53 15.64
C TYR A 129 -6.93 1.41 16.73
N ILE A 130 -6.66 2.72 16.70
CA ILE A 130 -7.10 3.64 17.75
C ILE A 130 -8.63 3.86 17.72
N TYR A 131 -9.22 3.96 16.54
CA TYR A 131 -10.68 4.04 16.42
C TYR A 131 -11.34 2.75 16.93
N HIS A 132 -10.77 1.57 16.63
CA HIS A 132 -11.26 0.30 17.18
C HIS A 132 -11.20 0.28 18.71
N LEU A 133 -10.06 0.66 19.31
CA LEU A 133 -9.92 0.76 20.77
C LEU A 133 -10.91 1.76 21.40
N LYS A 134 -11.22 2.85 20.70
CA LYS A 134 -12.20 3.86 21.13
C LYS A 134 -13.66 3.42 20.93
N GLY A 135 -13.92 2.33 20.19
CA GLY A 135 -15.25 1.82 19.86
C GLY A 135 -15.91 2.46 18.64
N ASP A 136 -15.17 3.26 17.85
CA ASP A 136 -15.65 3.82 16.58
C ASP A 136 -15.32 2.87 15.42
N GLU A 137 -16.10 1.80 15.32
CA GLU A 137 -15.91 0.76 14.30
C GLU A 137 -16.09 1.28 12.86
N THR A 138 -16.86 2.36 12.67
CA THR A 138 -17.07 2.92 11.33
C THR A 138 -15.80 3.62 10.86
N ALA A 139 -15.23 4.49 11.69
CA ALA A 139 -13.97 5.15 11.37
C ALA A 139 -12.80 4.15 11.27
N ALA A 140 -12.77 3.13 12.13
CA ALA A 140 -11.78 2.06 12.07
C ALA A 140 -11.80 1.34 10.72
N LYS A 141 -12.98 0.94 10.24
CA LYS A 141 -13.15 0.28 8.93
C LYS A 141 -12.77 1.18 7.77
N ILE A 142 -13.08 2.47 7.82
CA ILE A 142 -12.70 3.43 6.78
C ILE A 142 -11.17 3.57 6.70
N ALA A 143 -10.51 3.76 7.85
CA ALA A 143 -9.04 3.87 7.90
C ALA A 143 -8.37 2.59 7.39
N SER A 144 -8.87 1.43 7.84
CA SER A 144 -8.41 0.12 7.41
C SER A 144 -8.62 -0.10 5.90
N PHE A 145 -9.78 0.28 5.36
CA PHE A 145 -10.07 0.16 3.93
C PHE A 145 -9.09 0.98 3.08
N LYS A 146 -8.78 2.22 3.49
CA LYS A 146 -7.80 3.05 2.79
C LYS A 146 -6.41 2.46 2.85
N PHE A 147 -5.97 2.01 4.04
CA PHE A 147 -4.68 1.34 4.22
C PHE A 147 -4.54 0.15 3.26
N HIS A 148 -5.50 -0.77 3.28
CA HIS A 148 -5.46 -1.96 2.42
C HIS A 148 -5.58 -1.64 0.94
N SER A 149 -6.36 -0.62 0.56
CA SER A 149 -6.49 -0.21 -0.84
C SER A 149 -5.17 0.33 -1.41
N ILE A 150 -4.42 1.10 -0.62
CA ILE A 150 -3.09 1.60 -1.02
C ILE A 150 -2.06 0.46 -1.01
N MET A 151 -2.07 -0.39 0.02
CA MET A 151 -1.20 -1.58 0.05
C MET A 151 -1.42 -2.48 -1.16
N ASN A 152 -2.67 -2.65 -1.60
CA ASN A 152 -3.01 -3.43 -2.78
C ASN A 152 -2.44 -2.79 -4.07
N VAL A 153 -2.37 -1.45 -4.16
CA VAL A 153 -1.66 -0.79 -5.28
C VAL A 153 -0.18 -1.18 -5.31
N ILE A 154 0.49 -1.14 -4.15
CA ILE A 154 1.91 -1.52 -4.04
C ILE A 154 2.07 -2.99 -4.43
N LEU A 155 1.31 -3.89 -3.82
CA LEU A 155 1.40 -5.35 -4.05
C LEU A 155 1.02 -5.78 -5.47
N SER A 156 0.17 -5.02 -6.16
CA SER A 156 -0.20 -5.30 -7.57
C SER A 156 0.74 -4.66 -8.59
N SER A 157 1.76 -3.92 -8.16
CA SER A 157 2.70 -3.22 -9.06
C SER A 157 3.88 -4.09 -9.52
N GLY A 158 4.18 -5.16 -8.78
CA GLY A 158 5.31 -6.06 -9.02
C GLY A 158 5.15 -7.36 -8.23
N ASP A 159 6.19 -8.21 -8.25
CA ASP A 159 6.29 -9.40 -7.40
C ASP A 159 7.48 -9.36 -6.43
N GLY A 160 8.33 -8.33 -6.52
CA GLY A 160 9.46 -8.11 -5.63
C GLY A 160 10.61 -9.09 -5.80
N LYS A 161 10.61 -9.98 -6.81
CA LYS A 161 11.62 -11.04 -6.96
C LYS A 161 12.92 -10.58 -7.64
N LYS A 162 12.84 -9.54 -8.46
CA LYS A 162 13.95 -8.92 -9.18
C LYS A 162 13.66 -7.44 -9.36
N CYS A 163 14.68 -6.61 -9.64
CA CYS A 163 14.48 -5.17 -9.73
C CYS A 163 13.44 -4.78 -10.80
N GLU A 164 13.40 -5.47 -11.94
CA GLU A 164 12.49 -5.14 -13.05
C GLU A 164 11.02 -5.34 -12.69
N THR A 165 10.73 -6.19 -11.69
CA THR A 165 9.40 -6.52 -11.14
C THR A 165 9.29 -6.13 -9.67
N GLY A 166 10.13 -5.21 -9.20
CA GLY A 166 10.09 -4.70 -7.82
C GLY A 166 8.76 -4.02 -7.50
N PHE A 167 8.36 -4.04 -6.22
CA PHE A 167 7.17 -3.31 -5.77
C PHE A 167 7.41 -1.81 -5.86
N HIS A 168 6.57 -1.09 -6.60
CA HIS A 168 6.68 0.35 -6.76
C HIS A 168 6.18 1.06 -5.51
N VAL A 169 7.07 1.83 -4.90
CA VAL A 169 6.82 2.62 -3.70
C VAL A 169 7.17 4.08 -3.93
N LEU A 170 6.53 4.98 -3.18
CA LEU A 170 6.77 6.42 -3.27
C LEU A 170 7.58 6.99 -2.12
N MET A 171 7.76 6.22 -1.06
CA MET A 171 8.45 6.61 0.16
C MET A 171 9.20 5.40 0.71
N VAL A 172 10.34 5.64 1.35
CA VAL A 172 11.13 4.59 2.02
C VAL A 172 10.31 3.90 3.11
N ASP A 173 9.46 4.65 3.84
CA ASP A 173 8.65 4.06 4.90
C ASP A 173 7.61 3.03 4.39
N HIS A 174 7.19 3.11 3.13
CA HIS A 174 6.27 2.14 2.52
C HIS A 174 6.90 0.76 2.37
N GLU A 175 8.22 0.68 2.20
CA GLU A 175 8.99 -0.58 2.14
C GLU A 175 8.93 -1.30 3.48
N TYR A 176 9.25 -0.59 4.56
CA TYR A 176 9.25 -1.11 5.92
C TYR A 176 7.84 -1.42 6.44
N ILE A 177 6.82 -0.68 6.01
CA ILE A 177 5.42 -1.01 6.32
C ILE A 177 5.03 -2.35 5.71
N LEU A 178 5.46 -2.62 4.47
CA LEU A 178 5.22 -3.90 3.82
C LEU A 178 5.93 -5.04 4.55
N LEU A 179 7.19 -4.86 4.95
CA LEU A 179 7.92 -5.85 5.75
C LEU A 179 7.23 -6.13 7.09
N ASN A 180 6.83 -5.07 7.81
CA ASN A 180 6.13 -5.20 9.10
C ASN A 180 4.79 -5.93 8.96
N LEU A 181 4.05 -5.69 7.88
CA LEU A 181 2.77 -6.37 7.62
C LEU A 181 2.95 -7.89 7.45
N PHE A 182 4.09 -8.31 6.90
CA PHE A 182 4.43 -9.73 6.72
C PHE A 182 5.28 -10.31 7.86
N GLU A 183 5.52 -9.53 8.93
CA GLU A 183 6.39 -9.92 10.06
C GLU A 183 7.79 -10.35 9.58
N ILE A 184 8.31 -9.66 8.55
CA ILE A 184 9.63 -9.92 7.96
C ILE A 184 10.65 -8.90 8.48
N GLU A 185 11.82 -9.39 8.89
CA GLU A 185 12.95 -8.55 9.27
C GLU A 185 14.00 -8.53 8.15
N SER A 186 14.41 -7.34 7.71
CA SER A 186 15.54 -7.16 6.81
C SER A 186 16.87 -7.22 7.57
N LYS A 187 17.89 -7.88 7.01
CA LYS A 187 19.26 -7.94 7.54
C LYS A 187 20.24 -7.00 6.85
N GLY A 188 19.91 -6.52 5.66
CA GLY A 188 20.72 -5.57 4.93
C GLY A 188 19.92 -4.84 3.86
N GLN A 189 20.48 -3.74 3.38
CA GLN A 189 19.90 -2.87 2.37
C GLN A 189 20.97 -2.49 1.34
N SER A 190 20.62 -2.49 0.06
CA SER A 190 21.52 -2.07 -1.01
C SER A 190 20.76 -1.56 -2.22
N LEU A 191 21.27 -0.49 -2.85
CA LEU A 191 20.75 0.00 -4.12
C LEU A 191 21.21 -0.90 -5.28
N VAL A 192 20.25 -1.44 -6.03
CA VAL A 192 20.45 -2.24 -7.24
C VAL A 192 19.67 -1.59 -8.39
N GLU A 193 20.38 -0.99 -9.34
CA GLU A 193 19.78 -0.20 -10.42
C GLU A 193 18.87 0.92 -9.89
N ASN A 194 17.56 0.83 -10.16
CA ASN A 194 16.53 1.76 -9.67
C ASN A 194 15.75 1.20 -8.48
N CYS A 195 16.24 0.14 -7.86
CA CYS A 195 15.54 -0.55 -6.78
C CYS A 195 16.34 -0.54 -5.50
N ASP A 196 15.63 -0.41 -4.39
CA ASP A 196 16.16 -0.80 -3.10
C ASP A 196 15.96 -2.31 -2.91
N TYR A 197 17.04 -3.00 -2.54
CA TYR A 197 17.02 -4.42 -2.23
C TYR A 197 17.20 -4.61 -0.73
N LEU A 198 16.17 -5.15 -0.08
CA LEU A 198 16.22 -5.53 1.33
C LEU A 198 16.49 -7.02 1.44
N SER A 199 17.68 -7.39 1.93
CA SER A 199 18.08 -8.78 2.10
C SER A 199 17.53 -9.35 3.40
N PHE A 200 17.25 -10.65 3.41
CA PHE A 200 16.76 -11.38 4.57
C PHE A 200 17.84 -12.27 5.18
N GLU A 201 17.55 -12.80 6.38
CA GLU A 201 18.38 -13.81 7.01
C GLU A 201 18.39 -15.10 6.17
N LYS A 202 19.59 -15.63 5.90
CA LYS A 202 19.74 -16.80 5.03
C LYS A 202 19.07 -18.02 5.64
N GLY A 203 18.23 -18.69 4.85
CA GLY A 203 17.54 -19.92 5.26
C GLY A 203 16.34 -19.71 6.17
N VAL A 204 15.96 -18.46 6.49
CA VAL A 204 14.73 -18.16 7.24
C VAL A 204 13.52 -18.08 6.31
N TYR A 205 13.69 -17.52 5.12
CA TYR A 205 12.62 -17.38 4.11
C TYR A 205 13.01 -18.09 2.80
N ASN A 206 12.00 -18.36 1.97
CA ASN A 206 12.20 -19.02 0.65
C ASN A 206 12.84 -18.11 -0.41
N VAL A 207 13.10 -16.85 -0.08
CA VAL A 207 13.73 -15.84 -0.93
C VAL A 207 14.82 -15.14 -0.13
N ASP A 208 15.89 -14.71 -0.80
CA ASP A 208 17.04 -14.06 -0.16
C ASP A 208 16.78 -12.59 0.20
N GLY A 209 15.68 -12.02 -0.29
CA GLY A 209 15.32 -10.63 -0.11
C GLY A 209 14.14 -10.22 -1.00
N ILE A 210 13.89 -8.92 -1.04
CA ILE A 210 12.78 -8.29 -1.76
C ILE A 210 13.26 -7.01 -2.44
N TYR A 211 12.77 -6.76 -3.65
CA TYR A 211 13.06 -5.57 -4.43
C TYR A 211 11.89 -4.58 -4.39
N PHE A 212 12.21 -3.33 -4.09
CA PHE A 212 11.32 -2.18 -4.17
C PHE A 212 11.80 -1.25 -5.27
N ASN A 213 10.95 -0.92 -6.24
CA ASN A 213 11.29 0.08 -7.25
C ASN A 213 11.14 1.47 -6.63
N ILE A 214 12.28 2.17 -6.54
CA ILE A 214 12.41 3.50 -5.94
C ILE A 214 12.75 4.58 -6.97
N GLU A 215 12.57 4.29 -8.26
CA GLU A 215 12.95 5.16 -9.38
C GLU A 215 12.40 6.59 -9.21
N LYS A 216 11.15 6.70 -8.74
CA LYS A 216 10.48 7.98 -8.51
C LYS A 216 11.02 8.76 -7.32
N MET A 217 11.52 8.07 -6.29
CA MET A 217 12.23 8.74 -5.19
C MET A 217 13.57 9.29 -5.68
N LEU A 218 14.33 8.50 -6.44
CA LEU A 218 15.62 8.93 -7.02
C LEU A 218 15.44 10.10 -8.01
N GLU A 219 14.35 10.12 -8.78
CA GLU A 219 14.00 11.25 -9.66
C GLU A 219 13.67 12.52 -8.86
N ASN A 220 12.96 12.40 -7.73
CA ASN A 220 12.62 13.53 -6.87
C ASN A 220 13.86 14.11 -6.19
N GLU A 221 14.73 13.27 -5.64
CA GLU A 221 16.00 13.69 -5.05
C GLU A 221 16.86 14.49 -6.04
N LYS A 222 17.00 13.99 -7.28
CA LYS A 222 17.74 14.69 -8.35
C LYS A 222 17.14 16.05 -8.73
N LYS A 223 15.83 16.26 -8.56
CA LYS A 223 15.17 17.55 -8.80
C LYS A 223 15.44 18.54 -7.66
N VAL A 224 15.52 18.07 -6.42
CA VAL A 224 15.76 18.90 -5.23
C VAL A 224 17.22 19.37 -5.15
N LEU A 225 18.17 18.56 -5.64
CA LEU A 225 19.60 18.88 -5.62
C LEU A 225 20.07 19.81 -6.77
N ARG A 226 19.17 20.19 -7.69
CA ARG A 226 19.46 21.09 -8.83
C ARG A 226 18.94 22.49 -8.56
#